data_AF-A0A2I0A6Q0-F1
#
_entry.id   AF-A0A2I0A6Q0-F1
#
_cell.length_a   1.000
_cell.length_b   1.000
_cell.length_c   1.000
_cell.angle_alpha   90.00
_cell.angle_beta   90.00
_cell.angle_gamma   90.00
#
_symmetry.space_group_name_H-M   'P 1'
#
loop_
_entity.id
_entity.type
_entity.pdbx_description
1 polymer ?
#
loop_
_entity_poly.entity_id
_entity_poly.type
_entity_poly.pdbx_seq_one_letter_code
_entity_poly.pdbx_strand_id
1 'polypeptide(L)'
;MKGIVKIFKEIQRRKLSISIAGIPKTVDNDIGIIDRSFSFQTAVERALQAVLAAHVEAESAINGVGIVKLMGRSTGHIALHATLSSRSVDCCLTPEIDFYLDGPGGLFDFLDRRLKANGHAVVVAAAEGAGQHFIPRTEDQVPFLA
;
A
#
# COMPACT_ATOMS: atom_id res chain seq x y z
N MET A 1 6.06 7.19 17.66
CA MET A 1 7.11 7.29 18.70
C MET A 1 7.48 8.72 19.11
N LYS A 2 7.44 9.75 18.25
CA LYS A 2 7.78 11.15 18.62
C LYS A 2 7.03 11.67 19.87
N GLY A 3 5.76 11.30 20.04
CA GLY A 3 4.96 11.67 21.22
C GLY A 3 5.50 11.11 22.53
N ILE A 4 5.90 9.83 22.55
CA ILE A 4 6.45 9.16 23.74
C ILE A 4 7.72 9.89 24.23
N VAL A 5 8.59 10.30 23.31
CA VAL A 5 9.80 11.05 23.64
C VAL A 5 9.46 12.38 24.32
N LYS A 6 8.41 13.08 23.86
CA LYS A 6 7.95 14.33 24.49
C LYS A 6 7.40 14.07 25.90
N ILE A 7 6.60 13.03 26.09
CA ILE A 7 6.06 12.67 27.41
C ILE A 7 7.19 12.25 28.37
N PHE A 8 8.14 11.44 27.91
CA PHE A 8 9.30 11.03 28.70
C PHE A 8 10.11 12.24 29.20
N LYS A 9 10.40 13.20 28.30
CA LYS A 9 11.07 14.45 28.67
C LYS A 9 10.31 15.23 29.75
N GLU A 10 8.98 15.25 29.67
CA GLU A 10 8.12 15.92 30.65
C GLU A 10 8.12 15.21 32.01
N ILE A 11 8.11 13.87 32.04
CA ILE A 11 8.22 13.07 33.28
C ILE A 11 9.56 13.33 33.97
N GLN A 12 10.66 13.36 33.20
CA GLN A 12 11.99 13.68 33.74
C GLN A 12 12.05 15.11 34.29
N ARG A 13 11.49 16.09 33.56
CA ARG A 13 11.42 17.49 34.01
C ARG A 13 10.70 17.62 35.36
N ARG A 14 9.63 16.85 35.57
CA ARG A 14 8.86 16.84 36.82
C ARG A 14 9.44 15.93 37.91
N LYS A 15 10.54 15.21 37.65
CA LYS A 15 11.15 14.24 38.57
C LYS A 15 10.16 13.18 39.07
N LEU A 16 9.27 12.72 38.19
CA LEU A 16 8.28 11.71 38.53
C LEU A 16 8.84 10.31 38.26
N SER A 17 8.61 9.38 39.20
CA SER A 17 8.98 7.98 39.06
C SER A 17 7.94 7.21 38.23
N ILE A 18 7.86 7.50 36.93
CA ILE A 18 6.91 6.89 36.00
C ILE A 18 7.68 6.26 34.84
N SER A 19 7.33 5.03 34.48
CA SER A 19 7.83 4.34 33.29
C SER A 19 6.88 4.50 32.10
N ILE A 20 7.41 4.56 30.88
CA ILE A 20 6.62 4.58 29.64
C ILE A 20 7.11 3.46 28.73
N ALA A 21 6.19 2.61 28.27
CA ALA A 21 6.44 1.60 27.26
C ALA A 21 5.66 1.94 25.98
N GLY A 22 6.35 1.90 24.82
CA GLY A 22 5.74 2.12 23.51
C GLY A 22 5.68 0.83 22.72
N ILE A 23 4.48 0.42 22.29
CA ILE A 23 4.29 -0.71 21.39
C ILE A 23 4.17 -0.16 19.96
N PRO A 24 5.16 -0.41 19.08
CA PRO A 24 5.13 0.15 17.73
C PRO A 24 4.04 -0.54 16.89
N LYS A 25 3.07 0.25 16.41
CA LYS A 25 2.02 -0.22 15.50
C LYS A 25 2.23 0.33 14.10
N THR A 26 2.41 -0.57 13.15
CA THR A 26 2.26 -0.28 11.72
C THR A 26 1.62 -1.48 11.05
N VAL A 27 0.77 -1.25 10.07
CA VAL A 27 0.22 -2.32 9.22
C VAL A 27 1.11 -2.57 8.00
N ASP A 28 1.91 -1.57 7.60
CA ASP A 28 2.75 -1.60 6.40
C ASP A 28 4.03 -2.42 6.59
N ASN A 29 4.26 -2.95 7.79
CA ASN A 29 5.45 -3.72 8.18
C ASN A 29 6.79 -3.00 7.95
N ASP A 30 6.83 -1.69 8.19
CA ASP A 30 7.95 -0.80 7.88
C ASP A 30 8.82 -0.44 9.11
N ILE A 31 8.88 -1.30 10.13
CA ILE A 31 9.71 -1.08 11.33
C ILE A 31 11.09 -1.70 11.11
N GLY A 32 12.12 -0.90 10.88
CA GLY A 32 13.48 -1.37 10.55
C GLY A 32 14.23 -2.21 11.61
N ILE A 33 13.62 -2.55 12.75
CA ILE A 33 14.22 -3.34 13.83
C ILE A 33 13.55 -4.73 13.95
N ILE A 34 12.39 -4.93 13.31
CA ILE A 34 11.65 -6.19 13.35
C ILE A 34 11.24 -6.62 11.95
N ASP A 35 11.27 -7.91 11.68
CA ASP A 35 10.85 -8.44 10.37
C ASP A 35 9.33 -8.44 10.17
N ARG A 36 8.57 -8.42 11.28
CA ARG A 36 7.10 -8.49 11.26
C ARG A 36 6.46 -7.63 12.34
N SER A 37 5.60 -6.69 11.93
CA SER A 37 4.70 -5.96 12.79
C SER A 37 3.40 -6.73 13.02
N PHE A 38 2.73 -6.43 14.14
CA PHE A 38 1.42 -6.99 14.39
C PHE A 38 0.39 -6.45 13.40
N SER A 39 -0.65 -7.24 13.15
CA SER A 39 -1.71 -6.96 12.15
C SER A 39 -1.29 -7.03 10.67
N PHE A 40 0.00 -7.13 10.33
CA PHE A 40 0.46 -7.26 8.94
C PHE A 40 -0.11 -8.51 8.25
N GLN A 41 0.00 -9.69 8.88
CA GLN A 41 -0.48 -10.95 8.29
C GLN A 41 -1.99 -10.92 8.04
N THR A 42 -2.76 -10.42 9.01
CA THR A 42 -4.21 -10.24 8.85
C THR A 42 -4.52 -9.28 7.71
N ALA A 43 -3.75 -8.20 7.54
CA ALA A 43 -3.92 -7.28 6.42
C ALA A 43 -3.65 -7.96 5.06
N VAL A 44 -2.60 -8.80 4.96
CA VAL A 44 -2.33 -9.59 3.75
C VAL A 44 -3.48 -10.56 3.45
N GLU A 45 -4.02 -11.24 4.45
CA GLU A 45 -5.18 -12.14 4.26
C GLU A 45 -6.40 -11.38 3.74
N ARG A 46 -6.70 -10.20 4.31
CA ARG A 46 -7.81 -9.36 3.82
C ARG A 46 -7.54 -8.83 2.42
N ALA A 47 -6.31 -8.45 2.11
CA ALA A 47 -5.91 -8.01 0.78
C ALA A 47 -6.12 -9.12 -0.27
N LEU A 48 -5.73 -10.35 0.05
CA LEU A 48 -5.94 -11.51 -0.83
C LEU A 48 -7.42 -11.72 -1.15
N GLN A 49 -8.30 -11.61 -0.14
CA GLN A 49 -9.75 -11.72 -0.36
C GLN A 49 -10.28 -10.63 -1.31
N ALA A 50 -9.81 -9.38 -1.17
CA ALA A 50 -10.19 -8.29 -2.06
C ALA A 50 -9.70 -8.52 -3.49
N VAL A 51 -8.48 -9.04 -3.67
CA VAL A 51 -7.91 -9.41 -4.97
C VAL A 51 -8.73 -10.50 -5.64
N LEU A 52 -9.11 -11.55 -4.91
CA LEU A 52 -9.93 -12.64 -5.45
C LEU A 52 -11.31 -12.14 -5.88
N ALA A 53 -11.94 -11.27 -5.10
CA ALA A 53 -13.21 -10.66 -5.48
C ALA A 53 -13.07 -9.84 -6.77
N ALA A 54 -12.04 -8.98 -6.86
CA ALA A 54 -11.79 -8.18 -8.06
C ALA A 54 -11.49 -9.03 -9.29
N HIS A 55 -10.83 -10.17 -9.13
CA HIS A 55 -10.60 -11.11 -10.22
C HIS A 55 -11.91 -11.69 -10.77
N VAL A 56 -12.80 -12.16 -9.90
CA VAL A 56 -14.11 -12.70 -10.30
C VAL A 56 -14.93 -11.64 -11.04
N GLU A 57 -14.93 -10.39 -10.57
CA GLU A 57 -15.60 -9.27 -11.24
C GLU A 57 -14.97 -8.94 -12.61
N ALA A 58 -13.64 -8.92 -12.69
CA ALA A 58 -12.93 -8.64 -13.93
C ALA A 58 -13.17 -9.72 -15.00
N GLU A 59 -13.19 -11.00 -14.60
CA GLU A 59 -13.45 -12.13 -15.50
C GLU A 59 -14.91 -12.13 -15.99
N SER A 60 -15.85 -11.66 -15.17
CA SER A 60 -17.28 -11.65 -15.49
C SER A 60 -17.68 -10.57 -16.51
N ALA A 61 -16.80 -9.61 -16.80
CA ALA A 61 -17.05 -8.53 -17.76
C ALA A 61 -16.15 -8.65 -19.01
N ILE A 62 -16.71 -8.37 -20.20
CA ILE A 62 -15.92 -8.31 -21.45
C ILE A 62 -14.90 -7.18 -21.31
N ASN A 63 -13.61 -7.51 -21.44
CA ASN A 63 -12.50 -6.59 -21.21
C ASN A 63 -12.52 -5.97 -19.80
N GLY A 64 -12.98 -6.73 -18.80
CA GLY A 64 -13.07 -6.27 -17.42
C GLY A 64 -11.69 -6.00 -16.79
N VAL A 65 -11.59 -4.88 -16.05
CA VAL A 65 -10.38 -4.52 -15.31
C VAL A 65 -10.72 -4.37 -13.84
N GLY A 66 -10.20 -5.27 -13.01
CA GLY A 66 -10.33 -5.22 -11.56
C GLY A 66 -9.20 -4.41 -10.95
N ILE A 67 -9.50 -3.31 -10.26
CA ILE A 67 -8.48 -2.47 -9.61
C ILE A 67 -8.67 -2.55 -8.09
N VAL A 68 -7.64 -3.01 -7.38
CA VAL A 68 -7.66 -3.16 -5.92
C VAL A 68 -6.66 -2.23 -5.27
N LYS A 69 -7.16 -1.40 -4.37
CA LYS A 69 -6.39 -0.42 -3.61
C LYS A 69 -6.07 -0.96 -2.20
N LEU A 70 -4.80 -1.22 -1.89
CA LEU A 70 -4.34 -1.83 -0.62
C LEU A 70 -3.49 -0.89 0.24
N MET A 71 -3.43 -1.07 1.56
CA MET A 71 -2.56 -0.23 2.42
C MET A 71 -1.07 -0.32 2.01
N GLY A 72 -0.31 0.76 2.24
CA GLY A 72 1.10 0.84 1.86
C GLY A 72 1.53 2.25 1.50
N ARG A 73 1.78 3.09 2.50
CA ARG A 73 2.11 4.52 2.30
C ARG A 73 3.46 4.74 1.68
N SER A 74 4.46 4.13 2.29
CA SER A 74 5.87 4.29 1.89
C SER A 74 6.46 2.98 1.39
N THR A 75 5.77 1.87 1.65
CA THR A 75 6.20 0.52 1.28
C THR A 75 5.04 -0.26 0.67
N GLY A 76 5.36 -1.12 -0.28
CA GLY A 76 4.42 -2.00 -0.99
C GLY A 76 4.32 -3.39 -0.40
N HIS A 77 4.74 -3.62 0.86
CA HIS A 77 4.84 -4.97 1.43
C HIS A 77 3.52 -5.74 1.38
N ILE A 78 2.39 -5.12 1.73
CA ILE A 78 1.08 -5.78 1.68
C ILE A 78 0.72 -6.15 0.24
N ALA A 79 0.89 -5.22 -0.70
CA ALA A 79 0.57 -5.44 -2.11
C ALA A 79 1.45 -6.53 -2.74
N LEU A 80 2.75 -6.54 -2.43
CA LEU A 80 3.68 -7.56 -2.88
C LEU A 80 3.33 -8.94 -2.31
N HIS A 81 3.10 -9.04 -1.00
CA HIS A 81 2.73 -10.31 -0.37
C HIS A 81 1.38 -10.84 -0.85
N ALA A 82 0.39 -9.98 -1.05
CA ALA A 82 -0.90 -10.38 -1.60
C ALA A 82 -0.75 -10.85 -3.05
N THR A 83 0.06 -10.16 -3.85
CA THR A 83 0.37 -10.51 -5.24
C THR A 83 1.08 -11.86 -5.33
N LEU A 84 2.13 -12.08 -4.56
CA LEU A 84 2.88 -13.35 -4.57
C LEU A 84 2.04 -14.53 -4.06
N SER A 85 1.06 -14.27 -3.19
CA SER A 85 0.15 -15.28 -2.66
C SER A 85 -1.04 -15.57 -3.58
N SER A 86 -1.27 -14.74 -4.60
CA SER A 86 -2.36 -14.87 -5.56
C SER A 86 -1.83 -15.22 -6.95
N ARG A 87 -2.53 -16.07 -7.69
CA ARG A 87 -2.21 -16.31 -9.12
C ARG A 87 -2.99 -15.39 -10.06
N SER A 88 -3.84 -14.54 -9.50
CA SER A 88 -4.86 -13.77 -10.20
C SER A 88 -4.50 -12.28 -10.35
N VAL A 89 -3.26 -11.89 -10.06
CA VAL A 89 -2.79 -10.50 -10.21
C VAL A 89 -1.92 -10.40 -11.45
N ASP A 90 -2.29 -9.53 -12.39
CA ASP A 90 -1.52 -9.29 -13.61
C ASP A 90 -0.48 -8.19 -13.43
N CYS A 91 -0.82 -7.15 -12.66
CA CYS A 91 0.05 -6.01 -12.41
C CYS A 91 0.01 -5.62 -10.93
N CYS A 92 1.18 -5.43 -10.32
CA CYS A 92 1.32 -4.91 -8.96
C CYS A 92 2.08 -3.58 -9.00
N LEU A 93 1.46 -2.52 -8.50
CA LEU A 93 2.03 -1.18 -8.40
C LEU A 93 2.45 -0.90 -6.96
N THR A 94 3.70 -0.51 -6.75
CA THR A 94 4.26 -0.26 -5.41
C THR A 94 4.96 1.11 -5.33
N PRO A 95 5.04 1.75 -4.15
CA PRO A 95 5.73 3.02 -3.99
C PRO A 95 7.24 2.97 -4.29
N GLU A 96 7.86 1.80 -4.23
CA GLU A 96 9.30 1.64 -4.45
C GLU A 96 9.68 1.67 -5.93
N ILE A 97 8.73 1.46 -6.85
CA ILE A 97 8.98 1.35 -8.28
C ILE A 97 8.11 2.37 -9.02
N ASP A 98 8.75 3.37 -9.61
CA ASP A 98 8.07 4.35 -10.45
C ASP A 98 7.48 3.69 -11.70
N PHE A 99 6.30 4.17 -12.10
CA PHE A 99 5.64 3.76 -13.32
C PHE A 99 5.07 4.96 -14.06
N TYR A 100 4.75 4.75 -15.33
CA TYR A 100 4.10 5.72 -16.21
C TYR A 100 2.84 5.11 -16.81
N LEU A 101 1.84 5.96 -17.03
CA LEU A 101 0.55 5.54 -17.57
C LEU A 101 0.66 5.27 -19.07
N ASP A 102 1.18 6.24 -19.81
CA ASP A 102 1.24 6.28 -21.28
C ASP A 102 2.65 6.05 -21.82
N GLY A 103 2.75 5.41 -22.99
CA GLY A 103 4.01 5.20 -23.72
C GLY A 103 4.43 3.73 -23.77
N PRO A 104 5.49 3.41 -24.53
CA PRO A 104 5.96 2.03 -24.69
C PRO A 104 6.41 1.45 -23.35
N GLY A 105 5.76 0.37 -22.89
CA GLY A 105 6.02 -0.22 -21.57
C GLY A 105 5.26 0.42 -20.40
N GLY A 106 4.35 1.34 -20.68
CA GLY A 106 3.49 1.97 -19.67
C GLY A 106 2.37 1.06 -19.21
N LEU A 107 1.68 1.48 -18.14
CA LEU A 107 0.56 0.72 -17.58
C LEU A 107 -0.55 0.48 -18.61
N PHE A 108 -0.89 1.47 -19.43
CA PHE A 108 -1.94 1.32 -20.44
C PHE A 108 -1.53 0.39 -21.60
N ASP A 109 -0.28 0.45 -22.05
CA ASP A 109 0.26 -0.48 -23.06
C ASP A 109 0.28 -1.93 -22.53
N PHE A 110 0.65 -2.11 -21.26
CA PHE A 110 0.57 -3.40 -20.59
C PHE A 110 -0.89 -3.92 -20.54
N LEU A 111 -1.84 -3.08 -20.12
CA LEU A 111 -3.24 -3.45 -20.00
C LEU A 111 -3.87 -3.80 -21.36
N ASP A 112 -3.60 -3.02 -22.40
CA ASP A 112 -4.11 -3.30 -23.76
C ASP A 112 -3.64 -4.68 -24.26
N ARG A 113 -2.37 -5.02 -24.06
CA ARG A 113 -1.83 -6.34 -24.42
C ARG A 113 -2.48 -7.46 -23.59
N ARG A 114 -2.70 -7.23 -22.29
CA ARG A 114 -3.32 -8.22 -21.41
C ARG A 114 -4.79 -8.47 -21.76
N LEU A 115 -5.56 -7.42 -22.00
CA LEU A 115 -6.96 -7.52 -22.42
C LEU A 115 -7.09 -8.27 -23.75
N LYS A 116 -6.22 -8.00 -24.73
CA LYS A 116 -6.20 -8.74 -26.00
C LYS A 116 -5.85 -10.22 -25.85
N ALA A 117 -5.00 -10.57 -24.88
CA ALA A 117 -4.56 -11.94 -24.67
C ALA A 117 -5.56 -12.77 -23.82
N ASN A 118 -6.08 -12.19 -22.74
CA ASN A 118 -6.81 -12.91 -21.69
C ASN A 118 -8.27 -12.42 -21.49
N GLY A 119 -8.68 -11.34 -22.15
CA GLY A 119 -10.04 -10.79 -22.05
C GLY A 119 -10.38 -10.07 -20.74
N HIS A 120 -9.47 -10.07 -19.76
CA HIS A 120 -9.60 -9.36 -18.49
C HIS A 120 -8.21 -9.05 -17.92
N ALA A 121 -8.15 -8.16 -16.92
CA ALA A 121 -6.93 -7.86 -16.18
C ALA A 121 -7.22 -7.51 -14.71
N VAL A 122 -6.33 -7.87 -13.80
CA VAL A 122 -6.38 -7.47 -12.40
C VAL A 122 -5.13 -6.67 -12.04
N VAL A 123 -5.37 -5.44 -11.60
CA VAL A 123 -4.34 -4.50 -11.13
C VAL A 123 -4.46 -4.34 -9.63
N VAL A 124 -3.38 -4.62 -8.92
CA VAL A 124 -3.26 -4.37 -7.50
C VAL A 124 -2.34 -3.17 -7.31
N ALA A 125 -2.79 -2.17 -6.57
CA ALA A 125 -2.00 -1.01 -6.23
C ALA A 125 -1.82 -0.93 -4.71
N ALA A 126 -0.58 -0.79 -4.25
CA ALA A 126 -0.31 -0.22 -2.93
C ALA A 126 -0.79 1.24 -2.94
N ALA A 127 -2.00 1.39 -2.40
CA ALA A 127 -2.99 2.42 -2.58
C ALA A 127 -2.53 3.86 -2.54
N GLU A 128 -1.67 4.17 -1.57
CA GLU A 128 -1.42 5.54 -1.15
C GLU A 128 0.00 5.97 -1.48
N GLY A 129 0.94 5.05 -1.63
CA GLY A 129 2.31 5.40 -2.00
C GLY A 129 2.56 5.42 -3.49
N ALA A 130 1.93 4.51 -4.25
CA ALA A 130 2.22 4.35 -5.67
C ALA A 130 1.53 5.43 -6.52
N GLY A 131 2.27 6.02 -7.47
CA GLY A 131 1.67 6.95 -8.45
C GLY A 131 1.29 8.32 -7.89
N GLN A 132 1.84 8.73 -6.74
CA GLN A 132 1.58 10.04 -6.12
C GLN A 132 1.89 11.22 -7.06
N HIS A 133 2.80 11.05 -8.02
CA HIS A 133 3.12 12.03 -9.06
C HIS A 133 2.00 12.26 -10.08
N PHE A 134 1.04 11.33 -10.20
CA PHE A 134 -0.13 11.48 -11.08
C PHE A 134 -1.31 12.18 -10.42
N ILE A 135 -1.32 12.29 -9.09
CA ILE A 135 -2.42 12.88 -8.34
C ILE A 135 -2.07 14.34 -8.03
N PRO A 136 -2.81 15.33 -8.55
CA PRO A 136 -2.60 16.73 -8.18
C PRO A 136 -2.81 16.88 -6.68
N ARG A 137 -1.87 17.52 -5.98
CA ARG A 137 -2.08 17.89 -4.57
C ARG A 137 -3.16 18.96 -4.52
N THR A 138 -4.29 18.66 -3.89
CA THR A 138 -5.24 19.70 -3.47
C THR A 138 -4.59 20.59 -2.42
N GLU A 139 -4.91 21.89 -2.45
CA GLU A 139 -4.32 22.94 -1.59
C GLU A 139 -4.44 22.67 -0.07
N ASP A 140 -5.28 21.70 0.34
CA ASP A 140 -5.43 21.27 1.74
C ASP A 140 -4.33 20.31 2.25
N GLN A 141 -3.37 19.92 1.41
CA GLN A 141 -2.24 19.03 1.78
C GLN A 141 -0.89 19.76 1.92
N VAL A 142 -0.89 21.09 2.00
CA VAL A 142 0.32 21.85 2.36
C VAL A 142 0.64 21.50 3.82
N PRO A 143 1.84 20.96 4.13
CA PRO A 143 2.23 20.77 5.52
C PRO A 143 2.16 22.13 6.19
N PHE A 144 1.51 22.20 7.35
CA PHE A 144 1.61 23.34 8.26
C PHE A 144 3.08 23.49 8.68
N LEU A 145 3.86 24.16 7.83
CA LEU A 145 5.22 24.62 8.04
C LEU A 145 5.15 26.15 8.09
N ALA A 146 4.77 26.64 9.26
CA ALA A 146 5.14 27.94 9.80
C ALA A 146 5.53 27.71 11.27
#